data_AF-A0A942WG36-F1
#
_entry.id   AF-A0A942WG36-F1
#
_cell.length_a   1.000
_cell.length_b   1.000
_cell.length_c   1.000
_cell.angle_alpha   90.00
_cell.angle_beta   90.00
_cell.angle_gamma   90.00
#
_symmetry.space_group_name_H-M   'P 1'
#
loop_
_entity.id
_entity.type
_entity.pdbx_description
1 polymer ?
#
loop_
_entity_poly.entity_id
_entity_poly.type
_entity_poly.pdbx_seq_one_letter_code
_entity_poly.pdbx_strand_id
1 'polypeptide(L)' 'RKHLAFEELTPTLLREMIEKIVVHECSYDENGTRRQDIEIYYSFVGKIDLPEA' A
#
# COMPACT_ATOMS: atom_id res chain seq x y z
N ARG A 1 -19.26 -6.17 14.32
CA ARG A 1 -18.89 -5.79 12.94
C ARG A 1 -18.71 -4.28 12.93
N LYS A 2 -17.47 -3.78 12.81
CA LYS A 2 -17.25 -2.32 12.73
C LYS A 2 -17.70 -1.89 11.32
N HIS A 3 -18.79 -1.12 11.25
CA HIS A 3 -19.24 -0.48 10.02
C HIS A 3 -18.27 0.65 9.70
N LEU A 4 -17.32 0.41 8.80
CA LEU A 4 -16.49 1.45 8.19
C LEU A 4 -17.11 1.80 6.83
N ALA A 5 -18.26 2.47 6.84
CA ALA A 5 -18.80 3.11 5.65
C ALA A 5 -18.14 4.49 5.58
N PHE A 6 -16.96 4.56 4.96
CA PHE A 6 -16.25 5.81 4.75
C PHE A 6 -16.33 6.19 3.29
N GLU A 7 -16.76 7.42 3.04
CA GLU A 7 -16.85 8.00 1.68
C GLU A 7 -15.46 8.34 1.13
N GLU A 8 -14.48 8.57 2.02
CA GLU A 8 -13.10 8.90 1.66
C GLU A 8 -12.07 8.11 2.47
N LEU A 9 -11.06 7.58 1.78
CA LEU A 9 -9.88 6.98 2.40
C LEU A 9 -8.91 8.09 2.81
N THR A 10 -8.98 8.51 4.07
CA THR A 10 -7.99 9.46 4.61
C THR A 10 -6.63 8.78 4.82
N PRO A 11 -5.51 9.52 4.71
CA PRO A 11 -4.17 8.96 4.96
C PRO A 11 -4.02 8.33 6.35
N THR A 12 -4.73 8.86 7.34
CA THR A 12 -4.72 8.32 8.71
C THR A 12 -5.47 7.00 8.80
N LEU A 13 -6.62 6.90 8.16
CA LEU A 13 -7.38 5.65 8.11
C LEU A 13 -6.60 4.55 7.36
N LEU A 14 -5.97 4.89 6.23
CA LEU A 14 -5.15 3.94 5.48
C LEU A 14 -4.05 3.33 6.35
N ARG A 15 -3.40 4.13 7.21
CA ARG A 15 -2.39 3.63 8.15
C ARG A 15 -2.95 2.63 9.15
N GLU A 16 -4.15 2.85 9.65
CA GLU A 16 -4.80 1.94 10.60
C GLU A 16 -5.24 0.62 9.96
N MET A 17 -5.38 0.57 8.64
CA MET A 17 -5.83 -0.61 7.88
C MET A 17 -4.67 -1.46 7.35
N ILE A 18 -3.41 -1.06 7.57
CA ILE A 18 -2.24 -1.84 7.12
C ILE A 18 -2.21 -3.18 7.88
N GLU A 19 -2.32 -4.27 7.13
CA GLU A 19 -2.18 -5.63 7.63
C GLU A 19 -0.71 -6.05 7.68
N LYS A 20 0.04 -5.76 6.62
CA LYS A 20 1.43 -6.16 6.47
C LYS A 20 2.18 -5.20 5.57
N ILE A 21 3.44 -4.94 5.89
CA ILE A 21 4.40 -4.28 4.99
C ILE A 21 5.51 -5.29 4.70
N VAL A 22 5.75 -5.58 3.42
CA VAL A 22 6.89 -6.37 2.97
C VAL A 22 7.88 -5.41 2.34
N VAL A 23 9.10 -5.42 2.87
CA VAL A 23 10.21 -4.65 2.31
C VAL A 23 11.15 -5.65 1.67
N HIS A 24 11.30 -5.55 0.35
CA HIS A 24 12.20 -6.40 -0.40
C HIS A 24 13.65 -5.91 -0.25
N GLU A 25 14.59 -6.78 -0.60
CA GLU A 25 16.00 -6.42 -0.64
C GLU A 25 16.24 -5.28 -1.64
N CYS A 26 17.16 -4.39 -1.29
CA CYS A 26 17.55 -3.31 -2.19
C CYS A 26 18.24 -3.90 -3.43
N SER A 27 17.78 -3.49 -4.60
CA SER A 27 18.45 -3.77 -5.88
C SER A 27 19.05 -2.49 -6.45
N TYR A 28 20.03 -2.65 -7.33
CA TYR A 28 20.60 -1.56 -8.09
C TYR A 28 20.23 -1.77 -9.56
N ASP A 29 19.70 -0.75 -10.23
CA ASP A 29 19.54 -0.81 -11.68
C ASP A 29 20.88 -0.60 -12.40
N GLU A 30 20.87 -0.80 -13.72
CA GLU A 30 22.08 -0.71 -14.57
C GLU A 30 22.77 0.67 -14.48
N ASN A 31 22.05 1.70 -14.04
CA ASN A 31 22.56 3.07 -13.86
C ASN A 31 23.06 3.33 -12.43
N GLY A 32 23.09 2.32 -11.56
CA GLY A 32 23.50 2.43 -10.16
C GLY A 32 22.42 3.06 -9.26
N THR A 33 21.19 3.21 -9.73
CA THR A 33 20.09 3.73 -8.93
C THR A 33 19.61 2.65 -7.97
N ARG A 34 19.60 2.96 -6.67
CA ARG A 34 19.06 2.05 -5.65
C ARG A 34 17.54 2.01 -5.76
N ARG A 35 16.99 0.83 -6.01
CA ARG A 35 15.55 0.54 -5.94
C ARG A 35 15.27 -0.34 -4.74
N GLN A 36 14.14 -0.10 -4.11
CA GLN A 36 13.64 -0.93 -3.02
C GLN A 36 12.15 -1.08 -3.20
N ASP A 37 11.75 -2.32 -3.47
CA ASP A 37 10.35 -2.64 -3.66
C ASP A 37 9.70 -2.80 -2.28
N ILE A 38 8.54 -2.15 -2.12
CA ILE A 38 7.75 -2.19 -0.88
C ILE A 38 6.34 -2.61 -1.27
N GLU A 39 5.86 -3.70 -0.68
CA GLU A 39 4.47 -4.12 -0.80
C GLU A 39 3.73 -3.78 0.49
N ILE A 40 2.58 -3.12 0.36
CA ILE A 40 1.72 -2.77 1.49
C ILE A 40 0.40 -3.51 1.33
N TYR A 41 0.11 -4.40 2.26
CA TYR A 41 -1.14 -5.16 2.32
C TYR A 41 -2.09 -4.44 3.27
N TYR A 42 -3.30 -4.16 2.80
CA TYR A 42 -4.34 -3.54 3.60
C TYR A 42 -5.43 -4.57 3.91
N SER A 43 -5.75 -4.71 5.19
CA SER A 43 -6.90 -5.49 5.64
C SER A 43 -8.18 -4.70 5.33
N PHE A 44 -9.19 -5.34 4.74
CA PHE A 44 -10.54 -4.82 4.47
C PHE A 44 -10.78 -3.96 3.22
N VAL A 45 -9.81 -3.73 2.35
CA VAL A 45 -10.11 -3.07 1.06
C VAL A 45 -10.47 -4.14 0.04
N GLY A 46 -11.75 -4.22 -0.33
CA GLY A 46 -12.15 -4.89 -1.57
C GLY A 46 -11.37 -4.32 -2.77
N LYS A 47 -11.42 -4.99 -3.92
CA LYS A 47 -10.65 -4.63 -5.13
C LYS A 47 -10.70 -3.12 -5.39
N ILE A 48 -9.59 -2.44 -5.13
CA ILE A 48 -9.41 -1.02 -5.46
C ILE A 48 -8.90 -1.02 -6.89
N ASP A 49 -9.72 -0.50 -7.82
CA ASP A 49 -9.22 -0.19 -9.14
C ASP A 49 -8.40 1.11 -9.01
N LEU A 50 -7.09 1.00 -9.19
CA LEU A 50 -6.20 2.16 -9.25
C LEU A 50 -6.56 2.98 -10.50
N PRO A 51 -6.57 4.31 -10.42
CA PRO A 51 -6.73 5.13 -11.61
C PRO A 51 -5.61 4.80 -12.60
N GLU A 52 -5.96 4.52 -13.85
CA GLU A 52 -4.98 4.42 -14.94
C GLU A 52 -4.27 5.78 -15.07
N ALA A 53 -2.94 5.74 -15.04
CA ALA A 53 -2.07 6.90 -15.15
C ALA A 53 -2.05 7.48 -16.57
#